data_AF-A0A9D5JP92-F1
#
_entry.id   AF-A0A9D5JP92-F1
#
_cell.length_a   1.000
_cell.length_b   1.000
_cell.length_c   1.000
_cell.angle_alpha   90.00
_cell.angle_beta   90.00
_cell.angle_gamma   90.00
#
_symmetry.space_group_name_H-M   'P 1'
#
loop_
_entity.id
_entity.type
_entity.pdbx_description
1 polymer ?
#
loop_
_entity_poly.entity_id
_entity_poly.type
_entity_poly.pdbx_seq_one_letter_code
_entity_poly.pdbx_strand_id
1 'polypeptide(L)'
;MRYNKVGKEASVNNQNQYRKIKDPKERLRIVLAGLQPGVNKAELCRREGIYTQQLVRWTQEAFKGAEENLKSRPKKTKKEDPEKKYLKQENAHLKELLLEHTKEISVLKKSTNTL
;
A
#
# COMPACT_ATOMS: atom_id res chain seq x y z
N MET A 1 -24.76 -68.55 11.92
CA MET A 1 -25.46 -67.31 12.35
C MET A 1 -24.82 -66.14 11.63
N ARG A 2 -25.59 -65.41 10.82
CA ARG A 2 -25.13 -64.25 10.03
C ARG A 2 -25.23 -63.00 10.89
N TYR A 3 -24.10 -62.33 11.14
CA TYR A 3 -24.11 -61.02 11.80
C TYR A 3 -24.26 -59.94 10.72
N ASN A 4 -25.45 -59.35 10.66
CA ASN A 4 -25.73 -58.13 9.91
C ASN A 4 -25.09 -56.94 10.63
N LYS A 5 -24.12 -56.27 9.99
CA LYS A 5 -23.67 -54.94 10.41
C LYS A 5 -24.26 -53.93 9.44
N VAL A 6 -25.21 -53.17 9.95
CA VAL A 6 -25.93 -52.06 9.33
C VAL A 6 -24.94 -51.12 8.63
N GLY A 7 -24.95 -51.15 7.29
CA GLY A 7 -24.26 -50.16 6.47
C GLY A 7 -25.02 -48.85 6.49
N LYS A 8 -24.52 -47.88 7.24
CA LYS A 8 -24.77 -46.44 7.07
C LYS A 8 -23.54 -45.66 7.50
N GLU A 9 -22.49 -45.71 6.70
CA GLU A 9 -21.56 -44.58 6.65
C GLU A 9 -22.14 -43.63 5.61
N ALA A 10 -22.91 -42.65 6.11
CA ALA A 10 -23.39 -41.56 5.31
C ALA A 10 -22.18 -40.93 4.60
N SER A 11 -22.17 -40.96 3.28
CA SER A 11 -21.26 -40.16 2.47
C SER A 11 -21.43 -38.72 2.92
N VAL A 12 -20.50 -38.22 3.74
CA VAL A 12 -20.44 -36.81 4.12
C VAL A 12 -20.16 -36.06 2.83
N ASN A 13 -21.25 -35.61 2.20
CA ASN A 13 -21.22 -34.79 1.02
C ASN A 13 -20.69 -33.42 1.43
N ASN A 14 -19.37 -33.32 1.62
CA ASN A 14 -18.69 -32.08 1.89
C ASN A 14 -18.49 -31.36 0.56
N GLN A 15 -19.59 -30.86 -0.01
CA GLN A 15 -19.54 -29.77 -0.97
C GLN A 15 -19.06 -28.52 -0.21
N ASN A 16 -17.77 -28.51 0.11
CA ASN A 16 -17.09 -27.41 0.76
C ASN A 16 -17.23 -26.22 -0.19
N GLN A 17 -18.12 -25.29 0.14
CA GLN A 17 -18.42 -24.10 -0.66
C GLN A 17 -17.20 -23.19 -0.64
N TYR A 18 -16.20 -23.50 -1.47
CA TYR A 18 -15.03 -22.66 -1.63
C TYR A 18 -15.46 -21.30 -2.18
N ARG A 19 -15.26 -20.25 -1.40
CA ARG A 19 -15.76 -18.92 -1.68
C ARG A 19 -14.75 -18.11 -2.48
N LYS A 20 -15.24 -17.34 -3.46
CA LYS A 20 -14.40 -16.45 -4.26
C LYS A 20 -14.15 -15.15 -3.49
N ILE A 21 -12.95 -15.01 -2.93
CA ILE A 21 -12.52 -13.78 -2.27
C ILE A 21 -12.19 -12.73 -3.32
N LYS A 22 -12.96 -11.65 -3.35
CA LYS A 22 -12.80 -10.52 -4.29
C LYS A 22 -12.05 -9.34 -3.68
N ASP A 23 -12.20 -9.14 -2.37
CA ASP A 23 -11.58 -8.01 -1.68
C ASP A 23 -10.07 -8.25 -1.47
N PRO A 24 -9.20 -7.36 -1.97
CA PRO A 24 -7.76 -7.45 -1.74
C PRO A 24 -7.37 -7.38 -0.26
N LYS A 25 -8.12 -6.65 0.58
CA LYS A 25 -7.80 -6.55 2.02
C LYS A 25 -8.08 -7.86 2.74
N GLU A 26 -9.23 -8.48 2.46
CA GLU A 26 -9.56 -9.81 2.95
C GLU A 26 -8.53 -10.86 2.50
N ARG A 27 -8.12 -10.82 1.22
CA ARG A 27 -7.05 -11.68 0.68
C ARG A 27 -5.75 -11.52 1.47
N LEU A 28 -5.35 -10.28 1.74
CA LEU A 28 -4.14 -9.98 2.51
C LEU A 28 -4.24 -10.46 3.96
N ARG A 29 -5.39 -10.29 4.63
CA ARG A 29 -5.61 -10.79 6.00
C ARG A 29 -5.34 -12.29 6.08
N ILE A 30 -5.83 -13.06 5.11
CA ILE A 30 -5.68 -14.52 5.09
C ILE A 30 -4.24 -14.92 4.83
N VAL A 31 -3.55 -14.25 3.90
CA VAL A 31 -2.12 -14.46 3.66
C VAL A 31 -1.33 -14.21 4.95
N LEU A 32 -1.58 -13.11 5.66
CA LEU A 32 -0.88 -12.79 6.91
C LEU A 32 -1.18 -13.80 8.03
N ALA A 33 -2.43 -14.27 8.12
CA ALA A 33 -2.79 -15.33 9.07
C ALA A 33 -2.03 -16.64 8.78
N GLY A 34 -1.83 -16.98 7.51
CA GLY A 34 -1.08 -18.18 7.10
C GLY A 34 0.43 -18.10 7.31
N LEU A 35 0.97 -16.92 7.61
CA LEU A 35 2.37 -16.70 7.96
C LEU A 35 2.65 -16.75 9.47
N GLN A 36 1.61 -16.73 10.31
CA GLN A 36 1.79 -16.79 11.76
C GLN A 36 2.40 -18.14 12.18
N PRO A 37 3.38 -18.15 13.11
CA PRO A 37 3.92 -19.38 13.65
C PRO A 37 2.83 -20.28 14.26
N GLY A 38 2.93 -21.59 14.07
CA GLY A 38 1.98 -22.55 14.63
C GLY A 38 0.63 -22.68 13.92
N VAL A 39 0.37 -21.90 12.85
CA VAL A 39 -0.86 -22.03 12.07
C VAL A 39 -0.81 -23.23 11.13
N ASN A 40 -1.80 -24.12 11.25
CA ASN A 40 -2.03 -25.17 10.27
C ASN A 40 -2.70 -24.58 9.01
N LYS A 41 -1.95 -24.50 7.91
CA LYS A 41 -2.42 -23.93 6.64
C LYS A 41 -3.65 -24.66 6.07
N ALA A 42 -3.76 -25.98 6.27
CA ALA A 42 -4.90 -26.75 5.77
C ALA A 42 -6.18 -26.42 6.55
N GLU A 43 -6.07 -26.23 7.86
CA GLU A 43 -7.18 -25.81 8.71
C GLU A 43 -7.60 -24.37 8.40
N LEU A 44 -6.65 -23.47 8.22
CA LEU A 44 -6.89 -22.09 7.77
C LEU A 44 -7.65 -22.07 6.43
N CYS A 45 -7.22 -22.88 5.46
CA CYS A 45 -7.89 -22.97 4.16
C CYS A 45 -9.34 -23.45 4.27
N ARG A 46 -9.61 -24.45 5.14
CA ARG A 46 -10.99 -24.91 5.40
C ARG A 46 -11.84 -23.84 6.08
N ARG A 47 -11.30 -23.17 7.10
CA ARG A 47 -12.01 -22.10 7.83
C ARG A 47 -12.33 -20.91 6.95
N GLU A 48 -11.40 -20.51 6.08
CA GLU A 48 -11.55 -19.35 5.20
C GLU A 48 -12.27 -19.70 3.88
N GLY A 49 -12.53 -20.98 3.64
CA GLY A 49 -13.21 -21.48 2.43
C GLY A 49 -12.39 -21.27 1.16
N ILE A 50 -11.07 -21.47 1.21
CA ILE A 50 -10.16 -21.28 0.07
C ILE A 50 -9.37 -22.55 -0.23
N TYR A 51 -8.97 -22.71 -1.49
CA TYR A 51 -8.06 -23.78 -1.88
C TYR A 51 -6.64 -23.48 -1.42
N THR A 52 -5.90 -24.51 -1.00
CA THR A 52 -4.48 -24.38 -0.64
C THR A 52 -3.66 -23.73 -1.76
N GLN A 53 -3.96 -24.06 -3.02
CA GLN A 53 -3.31 -23.45 -4.18
C GLN A 53 -3.55 -21.94 -4.26
N GLN A 54 -4.72 -21.43 -3.85
CA GLN A 54 -4.98 -19.99 -3.80
C GLN A 54 -4.12 -19.31 -2.73
N LEU A 55 -4.03 -19.89 -1.53
CA LEU A 55 -3.20 -19.36 -0.45
C LEU A 55 -1.72 -19.28 -0.86
N VAL A 56 -1.19 -20.34 -1.49
CA VAL A 56 0.19 -20.38 -1.99
C VAL A 56 0.42 -19.29 -3.04
N ARG A 57 -0.46 -19.20 -4.04
CA ARG A 57 -0.35 -18.20 -5.12
C ARG A 57 -0.39 -16.78 -4.56
N TRP A 58 -1.34 -16.47 -3.69
CA TRP A 58 -1.47 -15.14 -3.11
C TRP A 58 -0.28 -14.78 -2.22
N THR A 59 0.28 -15.75 -1.51
CA THR A 59 1.50 -15.54 -0.71
C THR A 59 2.69 -15.18 -1.60
N GLN A 60 2.87 -15.88 -2.72
CA GLN A 60 3.91 -15.58 -3.70
C GLN A 60 3.73 -14.20 -4.35
N GLU A 61 2.51 -13.88 -4.81
CA GLU A 61 2.18 -12.57 -5.37
C GLU A 61 2.46 -11.44 -4.37
N ALA A 62 2.08 -11.63 -3.10
CA ALA A 62 2.29 -10.65 -2.04
C ALA A 62 3.79 -10.40 -1.78
N PHE A 63 4.60 -11.46 -1.70
CA PHE A 63 6.05 -11.31 -1.51
C PHE A 63 6.74 -10.68 -2.71
N LYS A 64 6.38 -11.10 -3.94
CA LYS A 64 6.93 -10.49 -5.15
C LYS A 64 6.62 -9.00 -5.21
N GLY A 65 5.36 -8.61 -4.97
CA GLY A 65 4.97 -7.20 -4.94
C GLY A 65 5.66 -6.41 -3.82
N ALA A 66 5.86 -7.03 -2.65
CA ALA A 66 6.61 -6.41 -1.56
C ALA A 66 8.09 -6.21 -1.90
N GLU A 67 8.74 -7.21 -2.51
CA GLU A 67 10.13 -7.15 -2.94
C GLU A 67 10.34 -6.09 -4.03
N GLU A 68 9.46 -6.07 -5.04
CA GLU A 68 9.46 -5.03 -6.08
C GLU A 68 9.29 -3.64 -5.49
N ASN A 69 8.37 -3.45 -4.54
CA ASN A 69 8.19 -2.16 -3.86
C ASN A 69 9.43 -1.75 -3.05
N LEU A 70 10.10 -2.69 -2.39
CA LEU A 70 11.32 -2.43 -1.63
C LEU A 70 12.49 -2.09 -2.56
N LYS A 71 12.63 -2.80 -3.69
CA LYS A 71 13.64 -2.51 -4.73
C LYS A 71 13.37 -1.18 -5.44
N SER A 72 12.12 -0.91 -5.77
CA SER A 72 11.68 0.30 -6.47
C SER A 72 11.46 1.49 -5.54
N ARG A 73 11.87 1.41 -4.28
CA ARG A 73 11.82 2.54 -3.36
C ARG A 73 13.09 3.38 -3.56
N PRO A 74 13.12 4.40 -4.45
CA PRO A 74 14.12 5.43 -4.31
C PRO A 74 13.95 6.01 -2.90
N LYS A 75 15.06 6.13 -2.16
CA LYS A 75 15.11 6.82 -0.86
C LYS A 75 14.28 8.11 -0.98
N LYS A 76 13.03 8.13 -0.47
CA LYS A 76 12.09 9.26 -0.46
C LYS A 76 12.69 10.55 -1.04
N THR A 77 12.90 10.63 -2.35
CA THR A 77 12.94 11.91 -3.01
C THR A 77 11.47 12.21 -3.04
N LYS A 78 11.03 13.09 -2.13
CA LYS A 78 9.78 13.81 -2.35
C LYS A 78 9.87 14.21 -3.82
N LYS A 79 9.02 13.67 -4.69
CA LYS A 79 8.81 14.22 -6.02
C LYS A 79 8.52 15.68 -5.72
N GLU A 80 9.51 16.55 -5.89
CA GLU A 80 9.27 17.98 -5.73
C GLU A 80 8.26 18.28 -6.82
N ASP A 81 7.06 18.63 -6.39
CA ASP A 81 5.99 19.01 -7.28
C ASP A 81 6.54 20.10 -8.22
N PRO A 82 6.54 19.88 -9.55
CA PRO A 82 7.10 20.83 -10.50
C PRO A 82 6.47 22.22 -10.34
N GLU A 83 5.20 22.28 -9.95
CA GLU A 83 4.51 23.54 -9.62
C GLU A 83 5.13 24.19 -8.39
N LYS A 84 5.41 23.41 -7.34
CA LYS A 84 6.08 23.92 -6.13
C LYS A 84 7.51 24.38 -6.40
N LYS A 85 8.22 23.76 -7.34
CA LYS A 85 9.56 24.19 -7.75
C LYS A 85 9.50 25.51 -8.51
N TYR A 86 8.56 25.63 -9.45
CA TYR A 86 8.31 26.85 -10.19
C TYR A 86 7.91 28.01 -9.26
N LEU A 87 6.95 27.79 -8.36
CA LEU A 87 6.52 28.79 -7.38
C LEU A 87 7.63 29.25 -6.43
N LYS A 88 8.58 28.38 -6.09
CA LYS A 88 9.76 28.76 -5.29
C LYS A 88 10.72 29.66 -6.07
N GLN A 89 10.93 29.38 -7.35
CA GLN A 89 11.78 30.20 -8.22
C GLN A 89 11.15 31.58 -8.45
N GLU A 90 9.85 31.62 -8.73
CA GLU A 90 9.11 32.86 -8.91
C GLU A 90 9.14 33.73 -7.63
N ASN A 91 8.89 33.11 -6.47
CA ASN A 91 9.01 33.82 -5.19
C ASN A 91 10.42 34.37 -4.92
N ALA A 92 11.46 33.66 -5.33
CA ALA A 92 12.83 34.15 -5.17
C ALA A 92 13.08 35.36 -6.07
N HIS A 93 12.64 35.30 -7.33
CA HIS A 93 12.76 36.40 -8.28
C HIS A 93 11.99 37.65 -7.84
N LEU A 94 10.74 37.49 -7.40
CA LEU A 94 9.91 38.60 -6.92
C LEU A 94 10.53 39.27 -5.68
N LYS A 95 11.15 38.51 -4.77
CA LYS A 95 11.85 39.07 -3.62
C LYS A 95 13.06 39.91 -4.01
N GLU A 96 13.79 39.49 -5.04
CA GLU A 96 14.94 40.24 -5.55
C GLU A 96 14.51 41.57 -6.17
N LEU A 97 13.49 41.56 -7.02
CA LEU A 97 12.93 42.79 -7.61
C LEU A 97 12.38 43.74 -6.54
N LEU A 98 11.68 43.22 -5.54
CA LEU A 98 11.15 44.02 -4.44
C LEU A 98 12.27 44.67 -3.62
N LEU A 99 13.36 43.95 -3.35
CA LEU A 99 14.53 44.51 -2.68
C LEU A 99 15.14 45.64 -3.50
N GLU A 100 15.27 45.48 -4.81
CA GLU A 100 15.82 46.52 -5.69
C GLU A 100 14.97 47.78 -5.69
N HIS A 101 13.65 47.66 -5.88
CA HIS A 101 12.74 48.80 -5.82
C HIS A 101 12.69 49.44 -4.41
N THR A 102 12.82 48.65 -3.34
CA THR A 102 12.87 49.19 -1.98
C THR A 102 14.14 50.04 -1.76
N LYS A 103 15.28 49.64 -2.34
CA LYS A 103 16.50 50.46 -2.30
C LYS A 103 16.29 51.78 -3.03
N GLU A 104 15.71 51.77 -4.23
CA GLU A 104 15.42 52.99 -4.99
C GLU A 104 14.51 53.94 -4.20
N ILE A 105 13.42 53.41 -3.62
CA ILE A 105 12.51 54.18 -2.76
C ILE A 105 13.26 54.76 -1.56
N SER A 106 14.15 53.99 -0.92
CA SER A 106 14.96 54.49 0.19
C SER A 106 15.91 55.62 -0.23
N VAL A 107 16.53 55.54 -1.41
CA VAL A 107 17.41 56.58 -1.93
C VAL A 107 16.60 57.85 -2.22
N LEU A 108 15.48 57.72 -2.93
CA LEU A 108 14.59 58.85 -3.25
C LEU A 108 14.05 59.53 -1.98
N LYS A 109 13.64 58.76 -0.98
CA LYS A 109 13.20 59.30 0.32
C LYS A 109 14.30 60.05 1.07
N LYS A 110 15.57 59.62 0.96
CA LYS A 110 16.69 60.35 1.54
C LYS A 110 16.94 61.64 0.77
N SER A 111 16.99 61.59 -0.56
CA SER A 111 17.21 62.79 -1.39
C SER A 111 16.12 63.85 -1.20
N THR A 112 14.86 63.45 -1.00
CA THR A 112 13.73 64.36 -0.77
C THR A 112 13.66 64.90 0.67
N ASN A 113 14.14 64.17 1.68
CA ASN A 113 14.23 64.65 3.07
C ASN A 113 15.49 65.50 3.34
N THR A 114 16.40 65.64 2.38
CA THR A 114 17.64 66.45 2.53
C THR A 114 17.53 67.85 1.89
N LEU A 115 16.32 68.28 1.54
CA LEU A 115 15.98 69.66 1.14
C LEU A 115 15.06 70.26 2.19
#